data_AF-A0A9L0J6S3-F1
#
_entry.id   AF-A0A9L0J6S3-F1
#
_cell.length_a   1.000
_cell.length_b   1.000
_cell.length_c   1.000
_cell.angle_alpha   90.00
_cell.angle_beta   90.00
_cell.angle_gamma   90.00
#
_symmetry.space_group_name_H-M   'P 1'
#
loop_
_entity.id
_entity.type
_entity.pdbx_description
1 polymer ?
#
loop_
_entity_poly.entity_id
_entity_poly.type
_entity_poly.pdbx_seq_one_letter_code
_entity_poly.pdbx_strand_id
1 'polypeptide(L)'
;MAEILRKLVSNEALRSMQDKLESWLREYNTNSCDQNLNQCLELIEQVAKVQGQLFGILTTTAQEGGHYDGVEIIKSRLLPWLEASFTAASLGKPVDSRVPSLQDTFDKERQKESGVRERDIQQLDFELNSTRNQLNQVQDDLGATEKTLEETKNRSAISLLAAEEEINQLKKQLKSLQAQEDARHRNSQHRSSEHRRSEQRKSEPRGSEPRGAEKRSKDPRSMEVISDYEKQLRTLKDEIAALSAEKSALQGRSTRSRSPSPAPHSRSQSRSQSRSQSRSQSRSQSRSQSRSRSRSASPSTAVAKIRSPSPNRAKLSSVARKAALLSRFSDAYSQARLDAQCLLRRCVDKAETVQRIIYIATVEAFHVAKMAFRHFKIRVRKSLTPSYVESNDFEDAVSDYIICHLDLYDSQSSVNDVIRAMNVNPKISFPPEADFCLLSNFIQEICCIAFAMQTLEPPLDIAFGADGEVFNDCKYRRSYDSDFTAPLVLYHIWPALMENDNVIMKGEAVTKRGAFWNSVRSVSRCRSRSLSPICPRSHVGLSTISRSRSPSPIRCVLPRF
;
A
#
# COMPACT_ATOMS: atom_id res chain seq x y z
N MET A 1 17.67 -32.04 -27.15
CA MET A 1 19.13 -32.16 -26.85
C MET A 1 20.12 -32.52 -28.00
N ALA A 2 20.45 -33.81 -28.23
CA ALA A 2 21.77 -34.25 -28.74
C ALA A 2 22.24 -33.73 -30.11
N GLU A 3 21.32 -33.41 -31.03
CA GLU A 3 21.67 -32.92 -32.37
C GLU A 3 22.26 -31.50 -32.35
N ILE A 4 21.91 -30.67 -31.37
CA ILE A 4 22.52 -29.34 -31.18
C ILE A 4 23.96 -29.48 -30.70
N LEU A 5 24.19 -30.42 -29.79
CA LEU A 5 25.51 -30.74 -29.24
C LEU A 5 26.42 -31.36 -30.32
N ARG A 6 25.88 -32.26 -31.16
CA ARG A 6 26.55 -32.76 -32.37
C ARG A 6 26.90 -31.64 -33.33
N LYS A 7 25.99 -30.70 -33.60
CA LYS A 7 26.25 -29.53 -34.46
C LYS A 7 27.32 -28.60 -33.89
N LEU A 8 27.41 -28.45 -32.56
CA LEU A 8 28.50 -27.69 -31.92
C LEU A 8 29.85 -28.40 -32.03
N VAL A 9 29.90 -29.71 -31.83
CA VAL A 9 31.15 -30.51 -31.98
C VAL A 9 31.60 -30.61 -33.44
N SER A 10 30.67 -30.65 -34.38
CA SER A 10 30.94 -30.56 -35.82
C SER A 10 31.12 -29.11 -36.31
N ASN A 11 31.05 -28.10 -35.44
CA ASN A 11 31.23 -26.70 -35.84
C ASN A 11 32.73 -26.39 -35.97
N GLU A 12 33.19 -26.25 -37.20
CA GLU A 12 34.58 -25.94 -37.56
C GLU A 12 35.07 -24.62 -36.91
N ALA A 13 34.16 -23.73 -36.48
CA ALA A 13 34.48 -22.51 -35.74
C ALA A 13 35.34 -22.75 -34.48
N LEU A 14 35.20 -23.88 -33.78
CA LEU A 14 36.03 -24.17 -32.60
C LEU A 14 37.49 -24.47 -32.97
N ARG A 15 37.72 -25.18 -34.09
CA ARG A 15 39.08 -25.46 -34.60
C ARG A 15 39.67 -24.19 -35.22
N SER A 16 38.90 -23.53 -36.08
CA SER A 16 39.30 -22.25 -36.70
C SER A 16 39.63 -21.16 -35.69
N MET A 17 38.99 -21.14 -34.51
CA MET A 17 39.37 -20.25 -33.41
C MET A 17 40.76 -20.58 -32.85
N GLN A 18 41.10 -21.86 -32.65
CA GLN A 18 42.45 -22.28 -32.26
C GLN A 18 43.46 -21.93 -33.36
N ASP A 19 43.18 -22.29 -34.62
CA ASP A 19 44.07 -22.02 -35.75
C ASP A 19 44.38 -20.52 -35.90
N LYS A 20 43.37 -19.66 -35.71
CA LYS A 20 43.50 -18.19 -35.72
C LYS A 20 44.27 -17.65 -34.51
N LEU A 21 44.13 -18.26 -33.34
CA LEU A 21 44.89 -17.91 -32.15
C LEU A 21 46.38 -18.28 -32.31
N GLU A 22 46.65 -19.45 -32.90
CA GLU A 22 48.02 -19.88 -33.20
C GLU A 22 48.69 -19.05 -34.30
N SER A 23 47.95 -18.65 -35.35
CA SER A 23 48.49 -17.70 -36.35
C SER A 23 48.73 -16.33 -35.74
N TRP A 24 47.78 -15.82 -34.93
CA TRP A 24 47.97 -14.55 -34.25
C TRP A 24 49.20 -14.56 -33.33
N LEU A 25 49.44 -15.65 -32.59
CA LEU A 25 50.63 -15.80 -31.76
C LEU A 25 51.94 -15.79 -32.58
N ARG A 26 51.95 -16.40 -33.77
CA ARG A 26 53.11 -16.37 -34.70
C ARG A 26 53.34 -14.98 -35.28
N GLU A 27 52.27 -14.24 -35.56
CA GLU A 27 52.29 -12.95 -36.28
C GLU A 27 52.27 -11.72 -35.36
N TYR A 28 52.08 -11.89 -34.04
CA TYR A 28 51.85 -10.81 -33.07
C TYR A 28 52.92 -9.71 -33.12
N ASN A 29 54.20 -10.11 -33.18
CA ASN A 29 55.35 -9.20 -33.18
C ASN A 29 55.64 -8.58 -34.57
N THR A 30 55.00 -9.07 -35.63
CA THR A 30 55.10 -8.52 -37.00
C THR A 30 53.92 -7.63 -37.38
N ASN A 31 52.79 -7.77 -36.67
CA ASN A 31 51.56 -7.01 -36.88
C ASN A 31 51.62 -5.61 -36.24
N SER A 32 50.91 -4.64 -36.82
CA SER A 32 50.66 -3.35 -36.20
C SER A 32 49.74 -3.48 -34.97
N CYS A 33 49.71 -2.44 -34.13
CA CYS A 33 48.79 -2.36 -32.99
C CYS A 33 47.32 -2.52 -33.45
N ASP A 34 46.92 -1.85 -34.54
CA ASP A 34 45.57 -1.94 -35.09
C ASP A 34 45.27 -3.33 -35.66
N GLN A 35 46.24 -3.99 -36.30
CA GLN A 35 46.07 -5.38 -36.79
C GLN A 35 45.86 -6.35 -35.63
N ASN A 36 46.69 -6.25 -34.58
CA ASN A 36 46.54 -7.05 -33.37
C ASN A 36 45.22 -6.76 -32.63
N LEU A 37 44.76 -5.51 -32.61
CA LEU A 37 43.47 -5.14 -32.02
C LEU A 37 42.29 -5.73 -32.81
N ASN A 38 42.32 -5.67 -34.14
CA ASN A 38 41.28 -6.26 -34.99
C ASN A 38 41.25 -7.79 -34.88
N GLN A 39 42.41 -8.45 -34.83
CA GLN A 39 42.51 -9.91 -34.63
C GLN A 39 41.94 -10.34 -33.26
N CYS A 40 42.21 -9.56 -32.22
CA CYS A 40 41.62 -9.75 -30.88
C CYS A 40 40.09 -9.62 -30.92
N LEU A 41 39.56 -8.59 -31.59
CA LEU A 41 38.12 -8.37 -31.74
C LEU A 41 37.45 -9.50 -32.54
N GLU A 42 38.06 -10.03 -33.60
CA GLU A 42 37.49 -11.15 -34.35
C GLU A 42 37.44 -12.42 -33.48
N LEU A 43 38.49 -12.71 -32.71
CA LEU A 43 38.51 -13.83 -31.77
C LEU A 43 37.42 -13.71 -30.70
N ILE A 44 37.20 -12.50 -30.14
CA ILE A 44 36.10 -12.21 -29.22
C ILE A 44 34.73 -12.46 -29.89
N GLU A 45 34.56 -12.09 -31.17
CA GLU A 45 33.33 -12.35 -31.91
C GLU A 45 33.07 -13.86 -32.11
N GLN A 46 34.11 -14.66 -32.38
CA GLN A 46 33.97 -16.13 -32.47
C GLN A 46 33.66 -16.75 -31.10
N VAL A 47 34.30 -16.28 -30.01
CA VAL A 47 34.00 -16.72 -28.63
C VAL A 47 32.54 -16.42 -28.29
N ALA A 48 32.04 -15.23 -28.60
CA ALA A 48 30.64 -14.86 -28.34
C ALA A 48 29.63 -15.77 -29.08
N LYS A 49 29.95 -16.22 -30.30
CA LYS A 49 29.11 -17.18 -31.06
C LYS A 49 29.07 -18.56 -30.39
N VAL A 50 30.23 -19.10 -30.00
CA VAL A 50 30.32 -20.39 -29.28
C VAL A 50 29.62 -20.31 -27.92
N GLN A 51 29.83 -19.22 -27.18
CA GLN A 51 29.19 -18.96 -25.89
C GLN A 51 27.66 -18.87 -26.03
N GLY A 52 27.15 -18.22 -27.08
CA GLY A 52 25.72 -18.19 -27.40
C GLY A 52 25.14 -19.58 -27.72
N GLN A 53 25.88 -20.42 -28.46
CA GLN A 53 25.48 -21.81 -28.72
C GLN A 53 25.45 -22.65 -27.44
N LEU A 54 26.43 -22.49 -26.55
CA LEU A 54 26.48 -23.14 -25.23
C LEU A 54 25.34 -22.68 -24.30
N PHE A 55 25.03 -21.37 -24.24
CA PHE A 55 23.89 -20.87 -23.49
C PHE A 55 22.55 -21.36 -24.04
N GLY A 56 22.44 -21.55 -25.37
CA GLY A 56 21.27 -22.20 -25.98
C GLY A 56 21.07 -23.63 -25.48
N ILE A 57 22.14 -24.45 -25.52
CA ILE A 57 22.12 -25.82 -24.97
C ILE A 57 21.77 -25.81 -23.48
N LEU A 58 22.40 -24.94 -22.68
CA LEU A 58 22.15 -24.82 -21.24
C LEU A 58 20.68 -24.48 -20.93
N THR A 59 20.13 -23.51 -21.66
CA THR A 59 18.73 -23.09 -21.49
C THR A 59 17.78 -24.25 -21.76
N THR A 60 18.02 -25.01 -22.83
CA THR A 60 17.23 -26.20 -23.14
C THR A 60 17.45 -27.33 -22.11
N THR A 61 18.68 -27.57 -21.60
CA THR A 61 18.89 -28.57 -20.53
C THR A 61 18.15 -28.21 -19.23
N ALA A 62 18.05 -26.91 -18.91
CA ALA A 62 17.31 -26.46 -17.73
C ALA A 62 15.80 -26.60 -17.92
N GLN A 63 15.30 -26.35 -19.14
CA GLN A 63 13.88 -26.49 -19.50
C GLN A 63 13.43 -27.95 -19.68
N GLU A 64 14.32 -28.87 -20.07
CA GLU A 64 13.99 -30.30 -20.25
C GLU A 64 13.73 -31.05 -18.91
N GLY A 65 14.03 -30.44 -17.75
CA GLY A 65 13.46 -30.80 -16.43
C GLY A 65 14.00 -32.06 -15.74
N GLY A 66 14.87 -31.89 -14.72
CA GLY A 66 15.33 -32.96 -13.82
C GLY A 66 14.91 -32.75 -12.36
N HIS A 67 15.33 -33.63 -11.45
CA HIS A 67 15.00 -33.59 -10.00
C HIS A 67 15.33 -32.28 -9.24
N TYR A 68 16.02 -31.32 -9.87
CA TYR A 68 16.38 -30.01 -9.31
C TYR A 68 15.90 -28.83 -10.19
N ASP A 69 14.87 -29.07 -11.02
CA ASP A 69 14.13 -28.08 -11.82
C ASP A 69 14.99 -27.19 -12.77
N GLY A 70 16.24 -27.60 -13.03
CA GLY A 70 17.24 -26.89 -13.85
C GLY A 70 17.78 -25.59 -13.24
N VAL A 71 16.91 -24.80 -12.61
CA VAL A 71 17.15 -23.45 -12.11
C VAL A 71 18.12 -23.43 -10.93
N GLU A 72 18.08 -24.39 -10.02
CA GLU A 72 18.97 -24.39 -8.85
C GLU A 72 20.45 -24.61 -9.24
N ILE A 73 20.72 -25.39 -10.29
CA ILE A 73 22.08 -25.57 -10.84
C ILE A 73 22.61 -24.25 -11.41
N ILE A 74 21.75 -23.46 -12.07
CA ILE A 74 22.11 -22.12 -12.58
C ILE A 74 22.43 -21.17 -11.41
N LYS A 75 21.58 -21.16 -10.37
CA LYS A 75 21.76 -20.32 -9.17
C LYS A 75 23.01 -20.67 -8.37
N SER A 76 23.25 -21.95 -8.07
CA SER A 76 24.31 -22.37 -7.16
C SER A 76 25.70 -22.40 -7.81
N ARG A 77 25.79 -22.62 -9.13
CA ARG A 77 27.07 -22.86 -9.82
C ARG A 77 27.40 -21.83 -10.90
N LEU A 78 26.45 -21.44 -11.74
CA LEU A 78 26.74 -20.53 -12.86
C LEU A 78 26.84 -19.08 -12.41
N LEU A 79 25.89 -18.58 -11.62
CA LEU A 79 25.89 -17.18 -11.18
C LEU A 79 27.14 -16.80 -10.36
N PRO A 80 27.58 -17.58 -9.35
CA PRO A 80 28.78 -17.24 -8.57
C PRO A 80 30.08 -17.30 -9.39
N TRP A 81 30.14 -18.19 -10.40
CA TRP A 81 31.29 -18.27 -11.31
C TRP A 81 31.35 -17.07 -12.26
N LEU A 82 30.20 -16.61 -12.78
CA LEU A 82 30.10 -15.40 -13.59
C LEU A 82 30.49 -14.16 -12.76
N GLU A 83 29.97 -14.02 -11.55
CA GLU A 83 30.27 -12.93 -10.61
C GLU A 83 31.78 -12.83 -10.32
N ALA A 84 32.43 -13.96 -9.99
CA ALA A 84 33.87 -14.04 -9.81
C ALA A 84 34.66 -13.67 -11.10
N SER A 85 34.18 -14.11 -12.26
CA SER A 85 34.83 -13.86 -13.55
C SER A 85 34.78 -12.38 -13.96
N PHE A 86 33.63 -11.72 -13.80
CA PHE A 86 33.51 -10.27 -14.05
C PHE A 86 34.33 -9.43 -13.06
N THR A 87 34.41 -9.88 -11.80
CA THR A 87 35.24 -9.24 -10.77
C THR A 87 36.72 -9.34 -11.11
N ALA A 88 37.20 -10.49 -11.61
CA ALA A 88 38.57 -10.67 -12.06
C ALA A 88 38.91 -9.80 -13.28
N ALA A 89 38.04 -9.79 -14.30
CA ALA A 89 38.23 -8.99 -15.51
C ALA A 89 38.30 -7.48 -15.22
N SER A 90 37.49 -6.99 -14.28
CA SER A 90 37.45 -5.57 -13.90
C SER A 90 38.73 -5.06 -13.21
N LEU A 91 39.60 -5.95 -12.72
CA LEU A 91 40.83 -5.58 -12.00
C LEU A 91 42.08 -5.56 -12.90
N GLY A 92 41.95 -5.86 -14.19
CA GLY A 92 43.04 -5.73 -15.18
C GLY A 92 44.25 -6.66 -14.97
N LYS A 93 44.12 -7.69 -14.14
CA LYS A 93 45.16 -8.72 -13.94
C LYS A 93 45.01 -9.85 -14.96
N PRO A 94 46.10 -10.53 -15.37
CA PRO A 94 45.97 -11.79 -16.11
C PRO A 94 45.17 -12.80 -15.27
N VAL A 95 44.44 -13.69 -15.94
CA VAL A 95 43.70 -14.78 -15.30
C VAL A 95 44.68 -15.89 -14.94
N ASP A 96 45.49 -15.65 -13.90
CA ASP A 96 46.35 -16.66 -13.30
C ASP A 96 45.50 -17.84 -12.76
N SER A 97 46.10 -19.03 -12.75
CA SER A 97 45.44 -20.33 -12.53
C SER A 97 44.98 -20.60 -11.07
N ARG A 98 44.45 -19.58 -10.38
CA ARG A 98 43.93 -19.63 -9.00
C ARG A 98 42.52 -19.05 -8.84
N VAL A 99 41.77 -18.85 -9.93
CA VAL A 99 40.30 -18.85 -9.84
C VAL A 99 39.88 -20.25 -9.36
N PRO A 100 39.03 -20.40 -8.32
CA PRO A 100 38.52 -21.70 -7.91
C PRO A 100 37.86 -22.40 -9.10
N SER A 101 38.24 -23.63 -9.39
CA SER A 101 37.67 -24.36 -10.51
C SER A 101 36.21 -24.70 -10.23
N LEU A 102 35.43 -24.97 -11.29
CA LEU A 102 34.08 -25.52 -11.16
C LEU A 102 34.07 -26.93 -10.49
N GLN A 103 35.24 -27.54 -10.27
CA GLN A 103 35.41 -28.77 -9.50
C GLN A 103 35.57 -28.49 -7.99
N ASP A 104 36.25 -27.41 -7.60
CA ASP A 104 36.44 -27.03 -6.18
C ASP A 104 35.12 -26.68 -5.47
N THR A 105 34.14 -26.18 -6.22
CA THR A 105 32.76 -25.97 -5.75
C THR A 105 31.96 -27.27 -5.73
N PHE A 106 32.15 -28.14 -6.72
CA PHE A 106 31.45 -29.43 -6.85
C PHE A 106 31.70 -30.37 -5.66
N ASP A 107 32.95 -30.52 -5.22
CA ASP A 107 33.30 -31.50 -4.18
C ASP A 107 32.96 -31.02 -2.75
N LYS A 108 32.99 -29.70 -2.50
CA LYS A 108 32.50 -29.11 -1.23
C LYS A 108 31.00 -29.25 -1.04
N GLU A 109 30.23 -29.26 -2.11
CA GLU A 109 28.76 -29.41 -2.09
C GLU A 109 28.38 -30.85 -1.71
N ARG A 110 28.95 -31.84 -2.41
CA ARG A 110 28.67 -33.28 -2.20
C ARG A 110 28.88 -33.78 -0.77
N GLN A 111 29.97 -33.37 -0.11
CA GLN A 111 30.27 -33.80 1.25
C GLN A 111 29.37 -33.16 2.31
N LYS A 112 28.72 -32.03 2.00
CA LYS A 112 27.97 -31.24 2.98
C LYS A 112 26.46 -31.47 2.90
N GLU A 113 25.91 -31.72 1.72
CA GLU A 113 24.47 -31.98 1.56
C GLU A 113 24.04 -33.36 2.09
N SER A 114 24.85 -34.39 1.85
CA SER A 114 24.49 -35.80 2.10
C SER A 114 24.18 -36.08 3.57
N GLY A 115 25.13 -35.80 4.47
CA GLY A 115 24.95 -36.00 5.92
C GLY A 115 24.04 -34.99 6.62
N VAL A 116 23.45 -34.03 5.90
CA VAL A 116 22.49 -33.06 6.42
C VAL A 116 21.08 -33.43 5.98
N ARG A 117 20.82 -33.59 4.67
CA ARG A 117 19.49 -33.91 4.15
C ARG A 117 18.88 -35.19 4.73
N GLU A 118 19.68 -36.21 5.03
CA GLU A 118 19.16 -37.45 5.62
C GLU A 118 18.58 -37.25 7.03
N ARG A 119 19.11 -36.30 7.82
CA ARG A 119 18.53 -35.92 9.12
C ARG A 119 17.31 -35.02 8.97
N ASP A 120 17.36 -34.07 8.04
CA ASP A 120 16.24 -33.15 7.79
C ASP A 120 15.00 -33.92 7.30
N ILE A 121 15.18 -34.93 6.43
CA ILE A 121 14.10 -35.80 5.95
C ILE A 121 13.49 -36.61 7.10
N GLN A 122 14.30 -37.23 7.96
CA GLN A 122 13.81 -37.99 9.12
C GLN A 122 13.05 -37.11 10.13
N GLN A 123 13.45 -35.84 10.30
CA GLN A 123 12.70 -34.89 11.12
C GLN A 123 11.37 -34.50 10.46
N LEU A 124 11.35 -34.24 9.15
CA LEU A 124 10.13 -33.90 8.42
C LEU A 124 9.11 -35.05 8.41
N ASP A 125 9.55 -36.31 8.28
CA ASP A 125 8.66 -37.48 8.42
C ASP A 125 8.09 -37.61 9.84
N PHE A 126 8.85 -37.26 10.88
CA PHE A 126 8.34 -37.23 12.25
C PHE A 126 7.28 -36.13 12.44
N GLU A 127 7.52 -34.92 11.92
CA GLU A 127 6.58 -33.81 11.97
C GLU A 127 5.30 -34.08 11.14
N LEU A 128 5.41 -34.73 9.98
CA LEU A 128 4.27 -35.16 9.16
C LEU A 128 3.42 -36.24 9.84
N ASN A 129 4.04 -37.23 10.49
CA ASN A 129 3.29 -38.24 11.25
C ASN A 129 2.63 -37.62 12.50
N SER A 130 3.30 -36.70 13.19
CA SER A 130 2.74 -35.97 14.33
C SER A 130 1.51 -35.14 13.94
N THR A 131 1.62 -34.33 12.88
CA THR A 131 0.51 -33.50 12.38
C THR A 131 -0.65 -34.33 11.82
N ARG A 132 -0.37 -35.47 11.18
CA ARG A 132 -1.42 -36.41 10.73
C ARG A 132 -2.20 -37.02 11.90
N ASN A 133 -1.52 -37.37 12.99
CA ASN A 133 -2.17 -37.88 14.19
C ASN A 133 -3.01 -36.80 14.90
N GLN A 134 -2.53 -35.55 14.95
CA GLN A 134 -3.31 -34.41 15.44
C GLN A 134 -4.56 -34.16 14.60
N LEU A 135 -4.47 -34.27 13.26
CA LEU A 135 -5.61 -34.12 12.37
C LEU A 135 -6.69 -35.17 12.63
N ASN A 136 -6.30 -36.44 12.83
CA ASN A 136 -7.23 -37.51 13.18
C ASN A 136 -7.95 -37.23 14.51
N GLN A 137 -7.21 -36.83 15.56
CA GLN A 137 -7.78 -36.48 16.86
C GLN A 137 -8.81 -35.35 16.76
N VAL A 138 -8.49 -34.26 16.05
CA VAL A 138 -9.41 -33.14 15.83
C VAL A 138 -10.65 -33.58 15.03
N GLN A 139 -10.52 -34.53 14.10
CA GLN A 139 -11.64 -35.06 13.34
C GLN A 139 -12.57 -35.94 14.20
N ASP A 140 -12.03 -36.73 15.13
CA ASP A 140 -12.82 -37.50 16.10
C ASP A 140 -13.52 -36.59 17.12
N ASP A 141 -12.84 -35.54 17.61
CA ASP A 141 -13.40 -34.54 18.53
C ASP A 141 -14.53 -33.71 17.87
N LEU A 142 -14.40 -33.40 16.57
CA LEU A 142 -15.48 -32.80 15.77
C LEU A 142 -16.68 -33.76 15.65
N GLY A 143 -16.44 -35.05 15.37
CA GLY A 143 -17.49 -36.06 15.32
C GLY A 143 -18.18 -36.34 16.67
N ALA A 144 -17.51 -36.07 17.80
CA ALA A 144 -18.09 -36.13 19.13
C ALA A 144 -18.91 -34.87 19.48
N THR A 145 -18.42 -33.68 19.11
CA THR A 145 -19.11 -32.41 19.35
C THR A 145 -20.35 -32.24 18.45
N GLU A 146 -20.33 -32.73 17.21
CA GLU A 146 -21.52 -32.76 16.34
C GLU A 146 -22.66 -33.58 16.97
N LYS A 147 -22.36 -34.77 17.51
CA LYS A 147 -23.35 -35.64 18.17
C LYS A 147 -23.97 -34.98 19.40
N THR A 148 -23.15 -34.37 20.27
CA THR A 148 -23.68 -33.71 21.47
C THR A 148 -24.49 -32.44 21.13
N LEU A 149 -24.09 -31.71 20.08
CA LEU A 149 -24.90 -30.60 19.55
C LEU A 149 -26.25 -31.08 19.02
N GLU A 150 -26.29 -32.14 18.20
CA GLU A 150 -27.54 -32.65 17.65
C GLU A 150 -28.46 -33.25 18.74
N GLU A 151 -27.90 -33.89 19.79
CA GLU A 151 -28.69 -34.27 20.97
C GLU A 151 -29.29 -33.06 21.69
N THR A 152 -28.53 -31.98 21.92
CA THR A 152 -29.06 -30.77 22.61
C THR A 152 -30.11 -30.05 21.77
N LYS A 153 -29.96 -30.02 20.45
CA LYS A 153 -30.96 -29.54 19.48
C LYS A 153 -32.24 -30.37 19.50
N ASN A 154 -32.15 -31.69 19.60
CA ASN A 154 -33.33 -32.55 19.75
C ASN A 154 -34.02 -32.35 21.12
N ARG A 155 -33.25 -32.22 22.22
CA ARG A 155 -33.80 -31.91 23.55
C ARG A 155 -34.52 -30.55 23.58
N SER A 156 -33.95 -29.52 22.96
CA SER A 156 -34.57 -28.19 22.92
C SER A 156 -35.80 -28.12 22.00
N ALA A 157 -35.80 -28.84 20.88
CA ALA A 157 -36.98 -28.97 20.01
C ALA A 157 -38.17 -29.62 20.74
N ILE A 158 -37.93 -30.71 21.48
CA ILE A 158 -38.95 -31.36 22.32
C ILE A 158 -39.49 -30.39 23.38
N SER A 159 -38.60 -29.66 24.06
CA SER A 159 -39.01 -28.66 25.07
C SER A 159 -39.81 -27.49 24.49
N LEU A 160 -39.54 -27.09 23.25
CA LEU A 160 -40.26 -26.01 22.56
C LEU A 160 -41.67 -26.47 22.17
N LEU A 161 -41.82 -27.68 21.64
CA LEU A 161 -43.13 -28.27 21.32
C LEU A 161 -44.02 -28.41 22.57
N ALA A 162 -43.45 -28.85 23.70
CA ALA A 162 -44.18 -28.93 24.97
C ALA A 162 -44.67 -27.55 25.46
N ALA A 163 -43.83 -26.52 25.38
CA ALA A 163 -44.21 -25.15 25.73
C ALA A 163 -45.26 -24.57 24.76
N GLU A 164 -45.20 -24.90 23.47
CA GLU A 164 -46.22 -24.50 22.50
C GLU A 164 -47.58 -25.17 22.78
N GLU A 165 -47.60 -26.44 23.18
CA GLU A 165 -48.83 -27.12 23.59
C GLU A 165 -49.43 -26.50 24.86
N GLU A 166 -48.61 -26.18 25.87
CA GLU A 166 -49.05 -25.45 27.07
C GLU A 166 -49.66 -24.08 26.71
N ILE A 167 -48.96 -23.28 25.89
CA ILE A 167 -49.45 -21.98 25.39
C ILE A 167 -50.78 -22.15 24.64
N ASN A 168 -50.94 -23.21 23.84
CA ASN A 168 -52.18 -23.48 23.13
C ASN A 168 -53.31 -23.97 24.04
N GLN A 169 -53.00 -24.65 25.15
CA GLN A 169 -53.97 -25.00 26.18
C GLN A 169 -54.42 -23.76 26.99
N LEU A 170 -53.49 -22.89 27.38
CA LEU A 170 -53.78 -21.60 28.02
C LEU A 170 -54.64 -20.69 27.12
N LYS A 171 -54.36 -20.63 25.81
CA LYS A 171 -55.21 -19.92 24.83
C LYS A 171 -56.65 -20.47 24.78
N LYS A 172 -56.84 -21.79 24.84
CA LYS A 172 -58.19 -22.40 24.90
C LYS A 172 -58.91 -22.00 26.20
N GLN A 173 -58.24 -22.07 27.34
CA GLN A 173 -58.79 -21.65 28.63
C GLN A 173 -59.17 -20.17 28.63
N LEU A 174 -58.28 -19.27 28.18
CA LEU A 174 -58.53 -17.84 28.04
C LEU A 174 -59.78 -17.57 27.17
N LYS A 175 -59.92 -18.28 26.04
CA LYS A 175 -61.09 -18.15 25.16
C LYS A 175 -62.38 -18.64 25.82
N SER A 176 -62.34 -19.70 26.64
CA SER A 176 -63.51 -20.14 27.41
C SER A 176 -63.91 -19.18 28.53
N LEU A 177 -62.94 -18.57 29.22
CA LEU A 177 -63.18 -17.56 30.24
C LEU A 177 -63.74 -16.27 29.63
N GLN A 178 -63.20 -15.82 28.50
CA GLN A 178 -63.76 -14.70 27.74
C GLN A 178 -65.21 -14.94 27.35
N ALA A 179 -65.53 -16.13 26.80
CA ALA A 179 -66.90 -16.49 26.44
C ALA A 179 -67.84 -16.56 27.67
N GLN A 180 -67.33 -16.97 28.84
CA GLN A 180 -68.07 -16.95 30.10
C GLN A 180 -68.36 -15.52 30.57
N GLU A 181 -67.39 -14.61 30.46
CA GLU A 181 -67.56 -13.21 30.86
C GLU A 181 -68.47 -12.44 29.87
N ASP A 182 -68.33 -12.69 28.56
CA ASP A 182 -69.26 -12.18 27.54
C ASP A 182 -70.70 -12.63 27.81
N ALA A 183 -70.89 -13.86 28.30
CA ALA A 183 -72.21 -14.36 28.73
C ALA A 183 -72.72 -13.71 30.02
N ARG A 184 -71.85 -13.44 31.01
CA ARG A 184 -72.20 -12.63 32.19
C ARG A 184 -72.62 -11.22 31.80
N HIS A 185 -71.86 -10.56 30.92
CA HIS A 185 -72.16 -9.23 30.40
C HIS A 185 -73.49 -9.20 29.64
N ARG A 186 -73.79 -10.18 28.78
CA ARG A 186 -75.11 -10.30 28.12
C ARG A 186 -76.25 -10.43 29.12
N ASN A 187 -76.13 -11.29 30.14
CA ASN A 187 -77.15 -11.43 31.18
C ASN A 187 -77.32 -10.15 32.02
N SER A 188 -76.23 -9.43 32.30
CA SER A 188 -76.28 -8.13 33.00
C SER A 188 -76.92 -7.04 32.14
N GLN A 189 -76.64 -7.01 30.84
CA GLN A 189 -77.25 -6.07 29.89
C GLN A 189 -78.75 -6.37 29.73
N HIS A 190 -79.16 -7.64 29.67
CA HIS A 190 -80.57 -8.00 29.53
C HIS A 190 -81.38 -7.51 30.74
N ARG A 191 -80.90 -7.72 31.97
CA ARG A 191 -81.49 -7.15 33.20
C ARG A 191 -81.57 -5.62 33.18
N SER A 192 -80.58 -4.93 32.58
CA SER A 192 -80.64 -3.46 32.42
C SER A 192 -81.62 -2.99 31.33
N SER A 193 -81.92 -3.85 30.35
CA SER A 193 -82.78 -3.52 29.20
C SER A 193 -84.28 -3.56 29.55
N GLU A 194 -84.69 -4.46 30.44
CA GLU A 194 -86.08 -4.53 30.92
C GLU A 194 -86.46 -3.30 31.75
N HIS A 195 -85.49 -2.71 32.47
CA HIS A 195 -85.71 -1.54 33.34
C HIS A 195 -85.65 -0.17 32.61
N ARG A 196 -85.57 -0.16 31.28
CA ARG A 196 -85.46 1.07 30.46
C ARG A 196 -86.39 1.11 29.23
N ARG A 197 -87.39 0.23 29.14
CA ARG A 197 -88.35 0.20 28.02
C ARG A 197 -89.73 0.79 28.34
N SER A 198 -89.73 1.88 29.12
CA SER A 198 -90.88 2.75 29.38
C SER A 198 -90.42 4.20 29.21
N GLU A 199 -91.22 5.04 28.54
CA GLU A 199 -90.89 6.41 28.09
C GLU A 199 -89.82 6.48 26.95
N GLN A 200 -89.86 7.43 25.99
CA GLN A 200 -91.00 8.20 25.48
C GLN A 200 -90.81 8.59 23.99
N ARG A 201 -91.80 8.19 23.17
CA ARG A 201 -92.30 8.72 21.87
C ARG A 201 -91.83 10.10 21.33
N LYS A 202 -91.84 10.20 19.98
CA LYS A 202 -91.82 11.40 19.07
C LYS A 202 -90.43 12.04 18.83
N SER A 203 -90.10 12.62 17.66
CA SER A 203 -90.83 12.75 16.37
C SER A 203 -89.87 12.95 15.16
N GLU A 204 -90.41 12.77 13.95
CA GLU A 204 -89.77 12.84 12.62
C GLU A 204 -89.83 14.27 11.98
N PRO A 205 -89.62 14.47 10.65
CA PRO A 205 -88.39 14.27 9.87
C PRO A 205 -88.02 15.48 8.96
N ARG A 206 -86.83 15.44 8.34
CA ARG A 206 -86.59 15.75 6.91
C ARG A 206 -85.11 15.51 6.57
N GLY A 207 -84.81 15.20 5.30
CA GLY A 207 -83.43 14.91 4.88
C GLY A 207 -83.11 15.40 3.47
N SER A 208 -81.82 15.44 3.16
CA SER A 208 -81.28 15.55 1.79
C SER A 208 -79.86 14.98 1.80
N GLU A 209 -79.65 13.89 1.07
CA GLU A 209 -78.32 13.45 0.62
C GLU A 209 -77.99 14.17 -0.72
N PRO A 210 -76.74 14.18 -1.25
CA PRO A 210 -75.85 13.02 -1.28
C PRO A 210 -74.32 13.24 -1.16
N ARG A 211 -73.63 12.10 -0.97
CA ARG A 211 -72.25 11.76 -1.42
C ARG A 211 -71.04 12.57 -0.92
N GLY A 212 -70.14 11.86 -0.23
CA GLY A 212 -68.80 11.65 -0.84
C GLY A 212 -67.55 11.94 0.01
N ALA A 213 -67.26 11.12 1.02
CA ALA A 213 -65.88 10.89 1.50
C ALA A 213 -65.76 9.57 2.27
N GLU A 214 -64.71 8.80 2.02
CA GLU A 214 -64.42 7.58 2.80
C GLU A 214 -64.00 7.95 4.24
N LYS A 215 -64.65 7.35 5.24
CA LYS A 215 -64.28 7.54 6.65
C LYS A 215 -63.73 6.24 7.24
N ARG A 216 -62.48 5.92 6.91
CA ARG A 216 -61.72 4.83 7.57
C ARG A 216 -61.79 5.00 9.09
N SER A 217 -61.98 3.88 9.79
CA SER A 217 -62.02 3.82 11.26
C SER A 217 -60.73 4.38 11.87
N LYS A 218 -60.86 5.40 12.72
CA LYS A 218 -59.75 5.92 13.52
C LYS A 218 -59.64 5.14 14.82
N ASP A 219 -58.70 4.19 14.89
CA ASP A 219 -58.34 3.56 16.16
C ASP A 219 -57.64 4.58 17.08
N PRO A 220 -58.11 4.78 18.33
CA PRO A 220 -57.55 5.79 19.22
C PRO A 220 -56.08 5.51 19.58
N ARG A 221 -55.71 4.22 19.73
CA ARG A 221 -54.32 3.78 20.03
C ARG A 221 -53.30 4.22 18.99
N SER A 222 -53.70 4.36 17.71
CA SER A 222 -52.80 4.81 16.65
C SER A 222 -52.45 6.30 16.79
N MET A 223 -53.42 7.12 17.21
CA MET A 223 -53.26 8.56 17.35
C MET A 223 -52.39 8.94 18.57
N GLU A 224 -52.53 8.20 19.67
CA GLU A 224 -51.75 8.40 20.89
C GLU A 224 -50.25 8.15 20.65
N VAL A 225 -49.91 7.01 20.04
CA VAL A 225 -48.53 6.63 19.64
C VAL A 225 -47.91 7.64 18.67
N ILE A 226 -48.66 8.14 17.68
CA ILE A 226 -48.18 9.19 16.77
C ILE A 226 -47.88 10.48 17.56
N SER A 227 -48.72 10.86 18.53
CA SER A 227 -48.47 12.05 19.36
C SER A 227 -47.18 11.95 20.17
N ASP A 228 -46.81 10.75 20.63
CA ASP A 228 -45.59 10.54 21.40
C ASP A 228 -44.32 10.60 20.55
N TYR A 229 -44.38 10.08 19.31
CA TYR A 229 -43.30 10.30 18.34
C TYR A 229 -43.17 11.79 17.95
N GLU A 230 -44.26 12.53 17.81
CA GLU A 230 -44.20 13.98 17.54
C GLU A 230 -43.60 14.78 18.71
N LYS A 231 -43.89 14.40 19.95
CA LYS A 231 -43.27 14.96 21.17
C LYS A 231 -41.76 14.69 21.20
N GLN A 232 -41.34 13.43 20.98
CA GLN A 232 -39.92 13.06 20.92
C GLN A 232 -39.19 13.82 19.80
N LEU A 233 -39.80 13.97 18.63
CA LEU A 233 -39.30 14.78 17.52
C LEU A 233 -39.32 16.30 17.79
N ARG A 234 -39.86 16.75 18.92
CA ARG A 234 -39.69 18.13 19.43
C ARG A 234 -38.54 18.23 20.40
N THR A 235 -38.53 17.39 21.44
CA THR A 235 -37.44 17.32 22.43
C THR A 235 -36.07 17.21 21.76
N LEU A 236 -35.92 16.31 20.77
CA LEU A 236 -34.66 16.14 20.03
C LEU A 236 -34.27 17.37 19.20
N LYS A 237 -35.23 18.16 18.70
CA LYS A 237 -34.93 19.40 17.95
C LYS A 237 -34.50 20.52 18.88
N ASP A 238 -35.15 20.63 20.03
CA ASP A 238 -34.83 21.64 21.05
C ASP A 238 -33.45 21.35 21.68
N GLU A 239 -33.13 20.06 21.89
CA GLU A 239 -31.81 19.58 22.35
C GLU A 239 -30.71 19.84 21.29
N ILE A 240 -30.97 19.54 20.01
CA ILE A 240 -30.04 19.90 18.90
C ILE A 240 -29.82 21.42 18.82
N ALA A 241 -30.85 22.22 19.05
CA ALA A 241 -30.74 23.68 19.06
C ALA A 241 -29.87 24.17 20.24
N ALA A 242 -30.08 23.62 21.45
CA ALA A 242 -29.26 23.93 22.62
C ALA A 242 -27.78 23.56 22.42
N LEU A 243 -27.50 22.34 21.95
CA LEU A 243 -26.14 21.87 21.64
C LEU A 243 -25.46 22.71 20.53
N SER A 244 -26.24 23.19 19.56
CA SER A 244 -25.74 24.08 18.50
C SER A 244 -25.41 25.48 19.02
N ALA A 245 -26.20 26.00 19.97
CA ALA A 245 -25.93 27.27 20.64
C ALA A 245 -24.68 27.17 21.54
N GLU A 246 -24.53 26.09 22.31
CA GLU A 246 -23.34 25.84 23.15
C GLU A 246 -22.07 25.71 22.30
N LYS A 247 -22.11 24.92 21.22
CA LYS A 247 -21.01 24.80 20.25
C LYS A 247 -20.61 26.16 19.67
N SER A 248 -21.58 27.01 19.37
CA SER A 248 -21.34 28.38 18.86
C SER A 248 -20.69 29.27 19.92
N ALA A 249 -21.12 29.19 21.18
CA ALA A 249 -20.53 29.92 22.30
C ALA A 249 -19.08 29.48 22.60
N LEU A 250 -18.78 28.19 22.49
CA LEU A 250 -17.44 27.64 22.64
C LEU A 250 -16.51 28.10 21.51
N GLN A 251 -16.97 28.07 20.25
CA GLN A 251 -16.21 28.60 19.11
C GLN A 251 -15.97 30.12 19.26
N GLY A 252 -16.98 30.89 19.71
CA GLY A 252 -16.86 32.33 19.98
C GLY A 252 -15.89 32.70 21.11
N ARG A 253 -15.60 31.79 22.05
CA ARG A 253 -14.54 32.00 23.06
C ARG A 253 -13.12 31.79 22.50
N SER A 254 -12.94 30.90 21.53
CA SER A 254 -11.62 30.55 20.99
C SER A 254 -10.95 31.64 20.17
N THR A 255 -11.69 32.67 19.74
CA THR A 255 -11.17 33.77 18.90
C THR A 255 -10.75 35.01 19.69
N ARG A 256 -11.06 35.09 21.00
CA ARG A 256 -10.84 36.30 21.82
C ARG A 256 -9.54 36.29 22.64
N SER A 257 -8.60 35.39 22.34
CA SER A 257 -7.32 35.23 23.05
C SER A 257 -6.08 35.32 22.13
N ARG A 258 -6.03 36.36 21.29
CA ARG A 258 -4.79 36.80 20.62
C ARG A 258 -4.54 38.29 20.82
N SER A 259 -3.72 38.61 21.81
CA SER A 259 -3.14 39.95 21.97
C SER A 259 -2.05 40.18 20.90
N PRO A 260 -2.09 41.27 20.13
CA PRO A 260 -0.99 41.65 19.25
C PRO A 260 0.12 42.37 20.04
N SER A 261 1.35 42.32 19.55
CA SER A 261 2.42 43.26 19.95
C SER A 261 3.42 43.42 18.79
N PRO A 262 4.03 44.61 18.60
CA PRO A 262 4.60 45.00 17.31
C PRO A 262 6.15 45.05 17.29
N ALA A 263 6.69 45.29 16.10
CA ALA A 263 8.11 45.54 15.85
C ALA A 263 8.42 47.07 15.87
N PRO A 264 9.59 47.60 15.44
CA PRO A 264 10.44 48.36 16.36
C PRO A 264 10.77 49.80 15.93
N HIS A 265 11.32 50.64 16.82
CA HIS A 265 12.36 51.62 16.46
C HIS A 265 13.15 52.26 17.63
N SER A 266 14.46 52.37 17.40
CA SER A 266 15.49 53.35 17.87
C SER A 266 15.03 54.54 18.73
N ARG A 267 15.71 54.93 19.83
CA ARG A 267 17.01 55.67 19.79
C ARG A 267 17.71 55.86 21.17
N SER A 268 19.01 55.52 21.21
CA SER A 268 20.18 56.25 21.78
C SER A 268 20.20 56.95 23.17
N GLN A 269 21.41 56.91 23.78
CA GLN A 269 21.98 57.70 24.91
C GLN A 269 21.71 57.19 26.34
N SER A 270 22.64 57.30 27.32
CA SER A 270 24.12 57.33 27.26
C SER A 270 24.74 57.18 28.67
N ARG A 271 26.00 56.68 28.75
CA ARG A 271 26.94 56.78 29.91
C ARG A 271 26.51 56.10 31.25
N SER A 272 27.40 55.77 32.19
CA SER A 272 28.83 55.35 32.17
C SER A 272 29.28 54.87 33.57
N GLN A 273 30.50 54.34 33.68
CA GLN A 273 31.29 54.12 34.91
C GLN A 273 30.96 52.92 35.82
N SER A 274 31.75 51.87 35.58
CA SER A 274 32.48 51.06 36.57
C SER A 274 32.57 51.55 38.04
N ARG A 275 32.45 50.61 38.98
CA ARG A 275 33.63 50.13 39.73
C ARG A 275 33.43 48.74 40.36
N SER A 276 34.53 48.15 40.78
CA SER A 276 34.71 46.76 41.21
C SER A 276 34.93 46.63 42.73
N GLN A 277 35.06 45.38 43.20
CA GLN A 277 35.47 44.94 44.56
C GLN A 277 34.37 44.94 45.63
N SER A 278 34.46 44.16 46.72
CA SER A 278 34.98 42.78 46.93
C SER A 278 34.73 42.38 48.40
N ARG A 279 34.79 41.06 48.71
CA ARG A 279 34.88 40.51 50.09
C ARG A 279 33.66 40.78 51.01
N SER A 280 33.46 40.09 52.14
CA SER A 280 33.71 38.67 52.52
C SER A 280 33.09 38.41 53.92
N GLN A 281 32.95 37.14 54.33
CA GLN A 281 32.70 36.68 55.71
C GLN A 281 31.33 37.04 56.34
N SER A 282 30.77 36.33 57.33
CA SER A 282 30.71 34.88 57.67
C SER A 282 29.89 34.73 58.97
N ARG A 283 29.13 33.64 59.17
CA ARG A 283 28.33 33.31 60.40
C ARG A 283 27.15 34.30 60.63
N SER A 284 26.01 33.98 61.25
CA SER A 284 25.30 32.74 61.66
C SER A 284 23.85 33.15 62.04
N GLN A 285 22.88 32.34 62.51
CA GLN A 285 22.82 30.95 62.98
C GLN A 285 21.38 30.39 62.91
N SER A 286 21.23 29.06 62.98
CA SER A 286 20.06 28.27 63.48
C SER A 286 18.62 28.81 63.32
N ARG A 287 17.78 28.08 62.58
CA ARG A 287 16.75 27.19 63.20
C ARG A 287 16.12 26.19 62.23
N SER A 288 15.75 25.05 62.79
CA SER A 288 15.15 23.87 62.15
C SER A 288 13.73 24.06 61.62
N GLN A 289 13.42 23.44 60.48
CA GLN A 289 12.33 22.45 60.41
C GLN A 289 12.51 21.51 59.20
N SER A 290 11.89 20.33 59.25
CA SER A 290 12.22 19.18 58.43
C SER A 290 11.13 18.82 57.40
N ARG A 291 11.56 18.41 56.20
CA ARG A 291 10.91 17.34 55.42
C ARG A 291 11.84 16.79 54.33
N SER A 292 12.06 15.48 54.38
CA SER A 292 12.75 14.68 53.35
C SER A 292 11.86 14.56 52.08
N ARG A 293 12.28 14.00 50.93
CA ARG A 293 13.30 12.94 50.71
C ARG A 293 13.80 12.99 49.25
N SER A 294 15.08 12.71 49.03
CA SER A 294 15.70 12.69 47.70
C SER A 294 15.52 11.35 46.98
N ARG A 295 15.71 11.36 45.65
CA ARG A 295 15.67 10.18 44.75
C ARG A 295 16.87 9.23 44.97
N SER A 296 16.66 7.92 44.87
CA SER A 296 17.56 6.95 44.19
C SER A 296 17.13 5.49 44.44
N ALA A 297 16.90 4.73 43.36
CA ALA A 297 17.07 3.27 43.22
C ALA A 297 16.44 2.80 41.90
N SER A 298 17.02 1.78 41.26
CA SER A 298 16.46 1.08 40.10
C SER A 298 16.08 -0.37 40.49
N PRO A 299 15.82 -1.28 39.55
CA PRO A 299 14.48 -1.59 39.07
C PRO A 299 13.93 -2.91 39.64
N SER A 300 12.60 -3.06 39.69
CA SER A 300 11.95 -4.34 39.98
C SER A 300 11.02 -4.77 38.86
N THR A 301 11.18 -6.01 38.41
CA THR A 301 10.28 -6.69 37.47
C THR A 301 8.93 -6.95 38.12
N ALA A 302 7.87 -6.37 37.57
CA ALA A 302 6.49 -6.73 37.85
C ALA A 302 5.73 -6.86 36.53
N VAL A 303 5.12 -8.02 36.28
CA VAL A 303 4.38 -8.28 35.04
C VAL A 303 3.16 -7.36 34.97
N ALA A 304 3.20 -6.37 34.08
CA ALA A 304 2.09 -5.46 33.86
C ALA A 304 0.93 -6.23 33.20
N LYS A 305 -0.04 -6.66 34.02
CA LYS A 305 -1.26 -7.34 33.55
C LYS A 305 -1.98 -6.43 32.55
N ILE A 306 -1.91 -6.79 31.27
CA ILE A 306 -2.43 -5.98 30.16
C ILE A 306 -3.93 -5.75 30.38
N ARG A 307 -4.30 -4.51 30.68
CA ARG A 307 -5.69 -4.11 30.84
C ARG A 307 -6.23 -3.72 29.48
N SER A 308 -7.04 -4.59 28.88
CA SER A 308 -7.64 -4.38 27.56
C SER A 308 -8.27 -2.97 27.45
N PRO A 309 -7.89 -2.17 26.44
CA PRO A 309 -8.43 -0.84 26.27
C PRO A 309 -9.91 -0.92 25.86
N SER A 310 -10.76 -0.10 26.48
CA SER A 310 -12.18 -0.04 26.13
C SER A 310 -12.36 0.24 24.62
N PRO A 311 -13.24 -0.47 23.88
CA PRO A 311 -13.29 -0.40 22.42
C PRO A 311 -13.39 1.02 21.83
N ASN A 312 -14.15 1.91 22.48
CA ASN A 312 -14.26 3.31 22.04
C ASN A 312 -12.94 4.10 22.17
N ARG A 313 -12.07 3.76 23.14
CA ARG A 313 -10.75 4.37 23.31
C ARG A 313 -9.76 3.90 22.23
N ALA A 314 -9.80 2.61 21.87
CA ALA A 314 -9.01 2.06 20.77
C ALA A 314 -9.45 2.68 19.42
N LYS A 315 -10.76 2.77 19.15
CA LYS A 315 -11.29 3.40 17.93
C LYS A 315 -10.94 4.88 17.82
N LEU A 316 -11.08 5.66 18.90
CA LEU A 316 -10.66 7.08 18.92
C LEU A 316 -9.14 7.24 18.70
N SER A 317 -8.32 6.33 19.25
CA SER A 317 -6.88 6.29 18.95
C SER A 317 -6.61 6.01 17.47
N SER A 318 -7.26 5.00 16.88
CA SER A 318 -7.05 4.63 15.48
C SER A 318 -7.43 5.75 14.50
N VAL A 319 -8.55 6.45 14.74
CA VAL A 319 -8.95 7.62 13.95
C VAL A 319 -7.93 8.77 14.09
N ALA A 320 -7.41 9.02 15.30
CA ALA A 320 -6.37 10.02 15.52
C ALA A 320 -5.04 9.66 14.83
N ARG A 321 -4.62 8.38 14.86
CA ARG A 321 -3.45 7.88 14.13
C ARG A 321 -3.60 8.09 12.62
N LYS A 322 -4.77 7.72 12.06
CA LYS A 322 -5.09 7.93 10.64
C LYS A 322 -5.02 9.42 10.26
N ALA A 323 -5.64 10.30 11.05
CA ALA A 323 -5.59 11.74 10.81
C ALA A 323 -4.15 12.31 10.86
N ALA A 324 -3.33 11.86 11.81
CA ALA A 324 -1.93 12.29 11.91
C ALA A 324 -1.06 11.79 10.73
N LEU A 325 -1.29 10.57 10.25
CA LEU A 325 -0.61 10.02 9.07
C LEU A 325 -1.04 10.70 7.77
N LEU A 326 -2.32 11.07 7.63
CA LEU A 326 -2.82 11.89 6.53
C LEU A 326 -2.22 13.30 6.54
N SER A 327 -2.03 13.91 7.71
CA SER A 327 -1.27 15.17 7.83
C SER A 327 0.17 14.97 7.36
N ARG A 328 0.94 14.04 7.94
CA ARG A 328 2.34 13.80 7.55
C ARG A 328 2.52 13.51 6.06
N PHE A 329 1.59 12.79 5.43
CA PHE A 329 1.63 12.57 3.97
C PHE A 329 1.31 13.84 3.16
N SER A 330 0.40 14.70 3.65
CA SER A 330 0.16 16.03 3.09
C SER A 330 1.38 16.96 3.26
N ASP A 331 2.04 16.92 4.42
CA ASP A 331 3.22 17.71 4.77
C ASP A 331 4.46 17.24 3.99
N ALA A 332 4.56 15.93 3.73
CA ALA A 332 5.55 15.37 2.83
C ALA A 332 5.35 15.86 1.38
N TYR A 333 4.11 15.94 0.88
CA TYR A 333 3.80 16.50 -0.42
C TYR A 333 4.05 18.02 -0.51
N SER A 334 3.68 18.77 0.52
CA SER A 334 3.73 20.24 0.50
C SER A 334 5.13 20.79 0.75
N GLN A 335 5.91 20.18 1.64
CA GLN A 335 7.20 20.66 2.09
C GLN A 335 8.36 19.72 1.72
N ALA A 336 8.40 18.49 2.26
CA ALA A 336 9.57 17.61 2.10
C ALA A 336 9.88 17.27 0.63
N ARG A 337 8.84 17.15 -0.20
CA ARG A 337 8.92 17.01 -1.66
C ARG A 337 9.59 18.22 -2.33
N LEU A 338 9.32 19.45 -1.87
CA LEU A 338 9.95 20.66 -2.41
C LEU A 338 11.40 20.78 -1.95
N ASP A 339 11.70 20.42 -0.70
CA ASP A 339 13.08 20.37 -0.21
C ASP A 339 13.92 19.34 -1.00
N ALA A 340 13.34 18.16 -1.28
CA ALA A 340 13.94 17.17 -2.19
C ALA A 340 14.14 17.71 -3.62
N GLN A 341 13.20 18.49 -4.17
CA GLN A 341 13.41 19.17 -5.46
C GLN A 341 14.57 20.17 -5.40
N CYS A 342 14.70 20.93 -4.31
CA CYS A 342 15.77 21.91 -4.10
C CYS A 342 17.16 21.29 -3.89
N LEU A 343 17.22 20.03 -3.47
CA LEU A 343 18.45 19.22 -3.47
C LEU A 343 18.76 18.69 -4.88
N LEU A 344 17.79 18.01 -5.52
CA LEU A 344 18.00 17.38 -6.84
C LEU A 344 18.31 18.37 -7.97
N ARG A 345 17.75 19.58 -7.94
CA ARG A 345 18.04 20.65 -8.92
C ARG A 345 19.50 21.16 -8.89
N ARG A 346 20.31 20.72 -7.92
CA ARG A 346 21.77 20.98 -7.90
C ARG A 346 22.55 20.00 -8.77
N CYS A 347 21.93 18.89 -9.17
CA CYS A 347 22.52 17.80 -9.95
C CYS A 347 21.78 17.54 -11.27
N VAL A 348 20.49 17.93 -11.36
CA VAL A 348 19.62 17.60 -12.51
C VAL A 348 18.84 18.84 -12.96
N ASP A 349 19.19 19.39 -14.12
CA ASP A 349 18.55 20.59 -14.69
C ASP A 349 17.09 20.38 -15.10
N LYS A 350 16.75 19.14 -15.51
CA LYS A 350 15.44 18.80 -16.07
C LYS A 350 14.41 18.62 -14.96
N ALA A 351 13.52 19.62 -14.81
CA ALA A 351 12.41 19.58 -13.85
C ALA A 351 11.54 18.31 -13.95
N GLU A 352 11.27 17.82 -15.16
CA GLU A 352 10.58 16.53 -15.38
C GLU A 352 11.35 15.36 -14.75
N THR A 353 12.66 15.26 -14.98
CA THR A 353 13.49 14.19 -14.42
C THR A 353 13.53 14.26 -12.88
N VAL A 354 13.65 15.47 -12.31
CA VAL A 354 13.56 15.70 -10.87
C VAL A 354 12.21 15.24 -10.29
N GLN A 355 11.10 15.55 -10.97
CA GLN A 355 9.76 15.13 -10.54
C GLN A 355 9.55 13.61 -10.67
N ARG A 356 10.04 12.99 -11.75
CA ARG A 356 10.05 11.52 -11.94
C ARG A 356 10.84 10.80 -10.84
N ILE A 357 12.03 11.30 -10.50
CA ILE A 357 12.89 10.75 -9.42
C ILE A 357 12.13 10.74 -8.09
N ILE A 358 11.46 11.84 -7.74
CA ILE A 358 10.73 11.93 -6.46
C ILE A 358 9.47 11.05 -6.45
N TYR A 359 8.74 10.97 -7.57
CA TYR A 359 7.60 10.05 -7.67
C TYR A 359 8.05 8.60 -7.48
N ILE A 360 9.11 8.18 -8.17
CA ILE A 360 9.66 6.82 -8.04
C ILE A 360 10.18 6.56 -6.63
N ALA A 361 10.96 7.49 -6.04
CA ALA A 361 11.40 7.39 -4.64
C ALA A 361 10.22 7.19 -3.67
N THR A 362 9.09 7.85 -3.92
CA THR A 362 7.86 7.71 -3.12
C THR A 362 7.20 6.34 -3.33
N VAL A 363 7.12 5.85 -4.58
CA VAL A 363 6.53 4.55 -4.91
C VAL A 363 7.36 3.39 -4.36
N GLU A 364 8.67 3.39 -4.57
CA GLU A 364 9.58 2.36 -4.07
C GLU A 364 9.60 2.36 -2.53
N ALA A 365 9.57 3.54 -1.88
CA ALA A 365 9.48 3.63 -0.41
C ALA A 365 8.20 3.00 0.15
N PHE A 366 7.04 3.19 -0.51
CA PHE A 366 5.81 2.49 -0.13
C PHE A 366 5.94 0.97 -0.35
N HIS A 367 6.51 0.53 -1.48
CA HIS A 367 6.72 -0.90 -1.77
C HIS A 367 7.61 -1.58 -0.72
N VAL A 368 8.79 -1.01 -0.46
CA VAL A 368 9.77 -1.53 0.51
C VAL A 368 9.20 -1.52 1.93
N ALA A 369 8.60 -0.41 2.38
CA ALA A 369 7.99 -0.32 3.71
C ALA A 369 6.87 -1.35 3.90
N LYS A 370 6.07 -1.62 2.86
CA LYS A 370 5.01 -2.64 2.87
C LYS A 370 5.58 -4.07 2.96
N MET A 371 6.72 -4.35 2.33
CA MET A 371 7.40 -5.65 2.49
C MET A 371 8.05 -5.77 3.87
N ALA A 372 8.72 -4.72 4.36
CA ALA A 372 9.29 -4.67 5.70
C ALA A 372 8.21 -4.88 6.78
N PHE A 373 7.02 -4.28 6.60
CA PHE A 373 5.86 -4.47 7.48
C PHE A 373 5.38 -5.92 7.50
N ARG A 374 5.23 -6.56 6.33
CA ARG A 374 4.85 -7.98 6.24
C ARG A 374 5.85 -8.86 6.99
N HIS A 375 7.14 -8.64 6.79
CA HIS A 375 8.18 -9.37 7.52
C HIS A 375 8.15 -9.08 9.04
N PHE A 376 7.88 -7.84 9.46
CA PHE A 376 7.72 -7.50 10.87
C PHE A 376 6.51 -8.19 11.51
N LYS A 377 5.32 -8.14 10.90
CA LYS A 377 4.13 -8.83 11.40
C LYS A 377 4.33 -10.35 11.47
N ILE A 378 5.01 -10.97 10.50
CA ILE A 378 5.36 -12.39 10.55
C ILE A 378 6.30 -12.69 11.74
N ARG A 379 7.32 -11.86 12.00
CA ARG A 379 8.20 -12.03 13.18
C ARG A 379 7.43 -11.89 14.49
N VAL A 380 6.62 -10.84 14.64
CA VAL A 380 5.80 -10.60 15.85
C VAL A 380 4.81 -11.75 16.09
N ARG A 381 4.09 -12.19 15.06
CA ARG A 381 3.18 -13.34 15.17
C ARG A 381 3.92 -14.60 15.63
N LYS A 382 5.09 -14.90 15.05
CA LYS A 382 5.92 -16.04 15.50
C LYS A 382 6.38 -15.90 16.96
N SER A 383 6.82 -14.72 17.41
CA SER A 383 7.27 -14.53 18.79
C SER A 383 6.14 -14.52 19.83
N LEU A 384 4.90 -14.20 19.44
CA LEU A 384 3.73 -14.22 20.33
C LEU A 384 2.98 -15.57 20.33
N THR A 385 3.19 -16.43 19.32
CA THR A 385 2.51 -17.74 19.19
C THR A 385 2.63 -18.62 20.45
N PRO A 386 3.80 -18.75 21.13
CA PRO A 386 3.91 -19.58 22.35
C PRO A 386 3.07 -19.08 23.54
N SER A 387 2.57 -17.84 23.50
CA SER A 387 1.84 -17.18 24.60
C SER A 387 0.33 -17.13 24.38
N TYR A 388 -0.17 -17.49 23.19
CA TYR A 388 -1.56 -17.33 22.76
C TYR A 388 -1.98 -18.57 21.95
N VAL A 389 -2.29 -19.67 22.65
CA VAL A 389 -2.64 -20.95 22.00
C VAL A 389 -4.14 -21.05 21.65
N GLU A 390 -5.02 -20.40 22.42
CA GLU A 390 -6.48 -20.67 22.38
C GLU A 390 -7.40 -19.42 22.48
N SER A 391 -6.98 -18.22 22.05
CA SER A 391 -7.87 -17.04 22.06
C SER A 391 -8.05 -16.38 20.69
N ASN A 392 -9.29 -15.94 20.42
CA ASN A 392 -9.67 -15.23 19.19
C ASN A 392 -8.98 -13.86 19.07
N ASP A 393 -8.54 -13.28 20.19
CA ASP A 393 -7.94 -11.96 20.29
C ASP A 393 -6.45 -11.93 19.85
N PHE A 394 -5.93 -13.02 19.26
CA PHE A 394 -4.50 -13.13 18.94
C PHE A 394 -4.03 -12.13 17.85
N GLU A 395 -4.81 -11.93 16.79
CA GLU A 395 -4.46 -10.95 15.75
C GLU A 395 -4.60 -9.50 16.25
N ASP A 396 -5.51 -9.23 17.19
CA ASP A 396 -5.60 -7.96 17.90
C ASP A 396 -4.35 -7.74 18.77
N ALA A 397 -3.93 -8.75 19.55
CA ALA A 397 -2.72 -8.69 20.37
C ALA A 397 -1.43 -8.51 19.54
N VAL A 398 -1.34 -9.16 18.37
CA VAL A 398 -0.26 -8.93 17.39
C VAL A 398 -0.30 -7.49 16.87
N SER A 399 -1.48 -6.95 16.59
CA SER A 399 -1.65 -5.61 16.02
C SER A 399 -1.38 -4.50 17.04
N ASP A 400 -1.88 -4.64 18.28
CA ASP A 400 -1.55 -3.76 19.41
C ASP A 400 -0.05 -3.78 19.72
N TYR A 401 0.60 -4.96 19.72
CA TYR A 401 2.05 -5.05 19.88
C TYR A 401 2.78 -4.24 18.80
N ILE A 402 2.39 -4.40 17.53
CA ILE A 402 2.99 -3.69 16.39
C ILE A 402 2.79 -2.17 16.51
N ILE A 403 1.59 -1.72 16.93
CA ILE A 403 1.27 -0.30 17.11
C ILE A 403 2.09 0.31 18.26
N CYS A 404 2.33 -0.45 19.33
CA CYS A 404 3.17 -0.02 20.46
C CYS A 404 4.67 0.01 20.15
N HIS A 405 5.16 -0.77 19.18
CA HIS A 405 6.59 -0.94 18.88
C HIS A 405 6.97 -0.49 17.45
N LEU A 406 6.34 0.60 16.98
CA LEU A 406 6.65 1.24 15.69
C LEU A 406 8.09 1.79 15.59
N ASP A 407 8.76 1.98 16.73
CA ASP A 407 10.16 2.39 16.86
C ASP A 407 11.16 1.28 16.53
N LEU A 408 10.73 0.00 16.57
CA LEU A 408 11.55 -1.15 16.14
C LEU A 408 11.64 -1.30 14.61
N TYR A 409 11.14 -0.33 13.85
CA TYR A 409 11.25 -0.31 12.40
C TYR A 409 12.63 0.19 11.95
N ASP A 410 13.42 -0.71 11.35
CA ASP A 410 14.67 -0.35 10.66
C ASP A 410 14.39 0.41 9.35
N SER A 411 14.16 1.71 9.50
CA SER A 411 14.01 2.64 8.39
C SER A 411 15.29 2.81 7.57
N GLN A 412 16.48 2.51 8.10
CA GLN A 412 17.73 2.66 7.37
C GLN A 412 17.96 1.52 6.38
N SER A 413 17.66 0.27 6.74
CA SER A 413 17.61 -0.83 5.77
C SER A 413 16.62 -0.51 4.66
N SER A 414 15.41 -0.03 4.98
CA SER A 414 14.43 0.39 3.97
C SER A 414 14.94 1.49 3.05
N VAL A 415 15.62 2.53 3.57
CA VAL A 415 16.25 3.58 2.75
C VAL A 415 17.29 2.99 1.79
N ASN A 416 18.16 2.10 2.29
CA ASN A 416 19.17 1.45 1.47
C ASN A 416 18.55 0.58 0.37
N ASP A 417 17.43 -0.10 0.67
CA ASP A 417 16.70 -0.96 -0.27
C ASP A 417 16.03 -0.14 -1.38
N VAL A 418 15.40 0.99 -1.03
CA VAL A 418 14.85 1.95 -2.00
C VAL A 418 15.94 2.53 -2.90
N ILE A 419 17.08 2.93 -2.35
CA ILE A 419 18.20 3.47 -3.15
C ILE A 419 18.71 2.43 -4.16
N ARG A 420 18.79 1.14 -3.78
CA ARG A 420 19.14 0.06 -4.72
C ARG A 420 18.07 -0.15 -5.80
N ALA A 421 16.78 -0.08 -5.46
CA ALA A 421 15.68 -0.15 -6.43
C ALA A 421 15.69 1.04 -7.41
N MET A 422 15.95 2.26 -6.92
CA MET A 422 16.06 3.45 -7.77
C MET A 422 17.24 3.39 -8.74
N ASN A 423 18.39 2.88 -8.30
CA ASN A 423 19.60 2.76 -9.13
C ASN A 423 19.46 1.77 -10.30
N VAL A 424 18.47 0.85 -10.28
CA VAL A 424 18.18 -0.06 -11.40
C VAL A 424 16.96 0.35 -12.22
N ASN A 425 16.30 1.48 -11.90
CA ASN A 425 15.02 1.85 -12.51
C ASN A 425 15.22 2.55 -13.88
N PRO A 426 14.77 1.95 -15.01
CA PRO A 426 15.08 2.46 -16.35
C PRO A 426 14.36 3.77 -16.73
N LYS A 427 13.45 4.28 -15.88
CA LYS A 427 12.75 5.55 -16.12
C LYS A 427 13.51 6.77 -15.63
N ILE A 428 14.58 6.58 -14.85
CA ILE A 428 15.38 7.65 -14.28
C ILE A 428 16.87 7.39 -14.51
N SER A 429 17.60 8.46 -14.77
CA SER A 429 19.05 8.47 -14.89
C SER A 429 19.57 9.56 -13.97
N PHE A 430 20.36 9.18 -12.98
CA PHE A 430 21.10 10.17 -12.17
C PHE A 430 22.47 10.44 -12.83
N PRO A 431 23.05 11.64 -12.66
CA PRO A 431 24.41 11.91 -13.11
C PRO A 431 25.40 10.99 -12.38
N PRO A 432 26.44 10.43 -13.04
CA PRO A 432 27.41 9.57 -12.37
C PRO A 432 28.23 10.28 -11.28
N GLU A 433 28.18 11.62 -11.23
CA GLU A 433 28.80 12.46 -10.21
C GLU A 433 27.94 12.62 -8.93
N ALA A 434 26.73 12.04 -8.89
CA ALA A 434 25.77 12.19 -7.79
C ALA A 434 25.14 10.85 -7.37
N ASP A 435 24.65 10.78 -6.13
CA ASP A 435 24.04 9.57 -5.54
C ASP A 435 22.64 9.88 -4.97
N PHE A 436 21.69 8.96 -5.15
CA PHE A 436 20.37 9.02 -4.51
C PHE A 436 20.44 9.00 -2.97
N CYS A 437 21.58 8.68 -2.36
CA CYS A 437 21.84 8.96 -0.94
C CYS A 437 21.54 10.42 -0.54
N LEU A 438 21.60 11.40 -1.46
CA LEU A 438 21.13 12.78 -1.25
C LEU A 438 19.65 12.88 -0.84
N LEU A 439 18.83 11.87 -1.15
CA LEU A 439 17.40 11.79 -0.79
C LEU A 439 17.13 10.99 0.49
N SER A 440 18.15 10.48 1.19
CA SER A 440 17.97 9.56 2.33
C SER A 440 16.93 10.06 3.35
N ASN A 441 17.00 11.33 3.76
CA ASN A 441 16.05 11.92 4.72
C ASN A 441 14.60 11.95 4.19
N PHE A 442 14.41 12.22 2.89
CA PHE A 442 13.09 12.20 2.26
C PHE A 442 12.57 10.76 2.15
N ILE A 443 13.39 9.83 1.66
CA ILE A 443 13.05 8.41 1.55
C ILE A 443 12.71 7.83 2.93
N GLN A 444 13.45 8.21 3.97
CA GLN A 444 13.21 7.75 5.34
C GLN A 444 11.84 8.21 5.88
N GLU A 445 11.48 9.47 5.69
CA GLU A 445 10.16 9.98 6.13
C GLU A 445 9.02 9.27 5.38
N ILE A 446 9.14 9.08 4.06
CA ILE A 446 8.13 8.31 3.30
C ILE A 446 8.08 6.85 3.78
N CYS A 447 9.22 6.20 4.00
CA CYS A 447 9.30 4.83 4.53
C CYS A 447 8.61 4.71 5.90
N CYS A 448 8.79 5.68 6.79
CA CYS A 448 8.16 5.74 8.11
C CYS A 448 6.65 5.99 8.04
N ILE A 449 6.20 6.90 7.15
CA ILE A 449 4.77 7.13 6.91
C ILE A 449 4.11 5.86 6.34
N ALA A 450 4.71 5.26 5.31
CA ALA A 450 4.16 4.09 4.63
C ALA A 450 4.08 2.85 5.54
N PHE A 451 5.11 2.58 6.35
CA PHE A 451 5.12 1.50 7.33
C PHE A 451 4.02 1.70 8.37
N ALA A 452 3.91 2.91 8.94
CA ALA A 452 2.86 3.24 9.90
C ALA A 452 1.44 3.18 9.28
N MET A 453 1.29 3.51 7.99
CA MET A 453 0.02 3.36 7.25
C MET A 453 -0.43 1.90 7.09
N GLN A 454 0.47 0.92 7.16
CA GLN A 454 0.09 -0.50 7.22
C GLN A 454 -0.44 -0.94 8.60
N THR A 455 -0.33 -0.09 9.64
CA THR A 455 -0.91 -0.34 10.99
C THR A 455 -2.31 0.26 11.17
N LEU A 456 -2.92 0.72 10.07
CA LEU A 456 -4.31 1.18 10.03
C LEU A 456 -5.22 0.02 9.60
N GLU A 457 -6.47 0.08 10.02
CA GLU A 457 -7.51 -0.85 9.61
C GLU A 457 -8.70 -0.07 9.02
N PRO A 458 -9.01 -0.24 7.72
CA PRO A 458 -8.15 -0.88 6.70
C PRO A 458 -6.83 -0.11 6.48
N PRO A 459 -5.79 -0.77 5.92
CA PRO A 459 -4.50 -0.12 5.66
C PRO A 459 -4.60 0.90 4.52
N LEU A 460 -3.75 1.92 4.56
CA LEU A 460 -3.62 2.90 3.47
C LEU A 460 -2.45 2.53 2.56
N ASP A 461 -2.62 2.77 1.26
CA ASP A 461 -1.63 2.49 0.22
C ASP A 461 -1.71 3.52 -0.91
N ILE A 462 -0.85 3.42 -1.92
CA ILE A 462 -0.77 4.37 -3.04
C ILE A 462 -1.28 3.79 -4.36
N ALA A 463 -1.86 4.67 -5.19
CA ALA A 463 -2.15 4.37 -6.59
C ALA A 463 -0.85 4.36 -7.41
N PHE A 464 -0.44 3.16 -7.85
CA PHE A 464 0.52 3.01 -8.94
C PHE A 464 -0.07 3.58 -10.24
N GLY A 465 0.69 4.42 -10.94
CA GLY A 465 0.27 5.05 -12.19
C GLY A 465 1.36 4.96 -13.26
N ALA A 466 0.97 4.58 -14.47
CA ALA A 466 1.83 4.38 -15.61
C ALA A 466 2.00 5.66 -16.45
N ASP A 467 3.12 5.77 -17.17
CA ASP A 467 3.32 6.81 -18.18
C ASP A 467 2.49 6.47 -19.42
N GLY A 468 1.72 7.43 -19.93
CA GLY A 468 0.78 7.24 -21.03
C GLY A 468 -0.60 6.71 -20.64
N GLU A 469 -0.91 6.54 -19.34
CA GLU A 469 -2.27 6.16 -18.93
C GLU A 469 -3.29 7.28 -19.16
N VAL A 470 -4.57 6.92 -19.27
CA VAL A 470 -5.66 7.89 -19.41
C VAL A 470 -5.83 8.66 -18.11
N PHE A 471 -5.79 9.99 -18.17
CA PHE A 471 -5.88 10.84 -17.00
C PHE A 471 -7.21 10.62 -16.25
N ASN A 472 -7.11 10.40 -14.94
CA ASN A 472 -8.26 10.12 -14.07
C ASN A 472 -8.50 11.28 -13.09
N ASP A 473 -9.50 12.11 -13.37
CA ASP A 473 -9.90 13.26 -12.54
C ASP A 473 -10.33 12.89 -11.12
N CYS A 474 -10.71 11.64 -10.83
CA CYS A 474 -11.01 11.20 -9.47
C CYS A 474 -9.72 10.96 -8.66
N LYS A 475 -8.70 10.34 -9.26
CA LYS A 475 -7.41 10.01 -8.60
C LYS A 475 -6.44 11.17 -8.54
N TYR A 476 -6.34 12.00 -9.59
CA TYR A 476 -5.25 12.96 -9.75
C TYR A 476 -5.74 14.39 -9.95
N ARG A 477 -4.87 15.35 -9.62
CA ARG A 477 -4.95 16.75 -10.07
C ARG A 477 -3.91 16.98 -11.17
N ARG A 478 -4.24 17.82 -12.15
CA ARG A 478 -3.29 18.26 -13.18
C ARG A 478 -2.37 19.34 -12.61
N SER A 479 -1.07 19.19 -12.81
CA SER A 479 -0.09 20.25 -12.55
C SER A 479 -0.24 21.42 -13.52
N TYR A 480 0.23 22.60 -13.12
CA TYR A 480 0.10 23.85 -13.89
C TYR A 480 0.74 23.76 -15.30
N ASP A 481 1.79 22.97 -15.48
CA ASP A 481 2.51 22.78 -16.75
C ASP A 481 1.86 21.74 -17.70
N SER A 482 0.63 21.33 -17.41
CA SER A 482 -0.15 20.37 -18.19
C SER A 482 -0.87 20.98 -19.41
N ASP A 483 -0.91 20.23 -20.52
CA ASP A 483 -1.99 20.35 -21.49
C ASP A 483 -3.31 19.87 -20.85
N PHE A 484 -4.12 20.79 -20.33
CA PHE A 484 -5.44 20.46 -19.77
C PHE A 484 -6.40 19.78 -20.76
N THR A 485 -6.12 19.86 -22.06
CA THR A 485 -6.85 19.17 -23.15
C THR A 485 -6.18 17.88 -23.64
N ALA A 486 -5.08 17.42 -23.04
CA ALA A 486 -4.50 16.11 -23.32
C ALA A 486 -5.21 15.01 -22.50
N PRO A 487 -5.57 13.86 -23.10
CA PRO A 487 -6.21 12.76 -22.35
C PRO A 487 -5.23 11.86 -21.60
N LEU A 488 -3.91 12.06 -21.75
CA LEU A 488 -2.87 11.14 -21.28
C LEU A 488 -1.94 11.77 -20.24
N VAL A 489 -1.58 10.99 -19.22
CA VAL A 489 -0.48 11.31 -18.30
C VAL A 489 0.86 11.18 -19.03
N LEU A 490 1.72 12.19 -18.92
CA LEU A 490 3.13 12.12 -19.33
C LEU A 490 4.01 11.59 -18.20
N TYR A 491 3.73 11.98 -16.95
CA TYR A 491 4.27 11.41 -15.72
C TYR A 491 3.46 11.82 -14.49
N HIS A 492 3.63 11.06 -13.41
CA HIS A 492 3.14 11.40 -12.09
C HIS A 492 4.20 12.19 -11.30
N ILE A 493 3.76 13.15 -10.48
CA ILE A 493 4.61 13.88 -9.52
C ILE A 493 4.36 13.37 -8.09
N TRP A 494 3.12 13.00 -7.78
CA TRP A 494 2.75 12.46 -6.47
C TRP A 494 1.65 11.40 -6.61
N PRO A 495 1.76 10.24 -5.95
CA PRO A 495 0.71 9.21 -5.99
C PRO A 495 -0.59 9.71 -5.34
N ALA A 496 -1.72 9.15 -5.78
CA ALA A 496 -2.97 9.27 -5.03
C ALA A 496 -2.93 8.31 -3.84
N LEU A 497 -3.43 8.73 -2.68
CA LEU A 497 -3.55 7.87 -1.50
C LEU A 497 -4.91 7.18 -1.50
N MET A 498 -4.88 5.87 -1.32
CA MET A 498 -5.99 4.94 -1.48
C MET A 498 -6.32 4.24 -0.16
N GLU A 499 -7.61 3.98 0.04
CA GLU A 499 -8.13 3.10 1.09
C GLU A 499 -9.03 2.05 0.45
N ASN A 500 -8.51 0.83 0.31
CA ASN A 500 -9.00 -0.13 -0.67
C ASN A 500 -9.04 0.55 -2.06
N ASP A 501 -10.20 0.59 -2.73
CA ASP A 501 -10.36 1.27 -4.02
C ASP A 501 -10.75 2.76 -3.93
N ASN A 502 -10.94 3.31 -2.72
CA ASN A 502 -11.39 4.69 -2.53
C ASN A 502 -10.22 5.68 -2.49
N VAL A 503 -10.34 6.81 -3.21
CA VAL A 503 -9.34 7.89 -3.17
C VAL A 503 -9.53 8.73 -1.92
N ILE A 504 -8.57 8.68 -0.98
CA ILE A 504 -8.57 9.49 0.24
C ILE A 504 -7.86 10.83 0.01
N MET A 505 -6.79 10.84 -0.79
CA MET A 505 -6.10 12.07 -1.19
C MET A 505 -5.73 12.02 -2.67
N LYS A 506 -6.08 13.06 -3.44
CA LYS A 506 -5.72 13.14 -4.86
C LYS A 506 -4.23 13.40 -5.05
N GLY A 507 -3.61 12.59 -5.89
CA GLY A 507 -2.23 12.76 -6.34
C GLY A 507 -2.06 13.97 -7.27
N GLU A 508 -0.87 14.08 -7.85
CA GLU A 508 -0.50 15.12 -8.81
C GLU A 508 0.15 14.48 -10.05
N ALA A 509 -0.29 14.88 -11.25
CA ALA A 509 0.22 14.36 -12.52
C ALA A 509 0.33 15.46 -13.59
N VAL A 510 1.28 15.29 -14.51
CA VAL A 510 1.46 16.13 -15.69
C VAL A 510 0.87 15.43 -16.90
N THR A 511 0.07 16.14 -17.70
CA THR A 511 -0.53 15.62 -18.94
C THR A 511 -0.01 16.42 -20.14
N LYS A 512 0.42 15.77 -21.23
CA LYS A 512 0.88 16.46 -22.46
C LYS A 512 0.42 15.73 -23.72
N ARG A 513 0.13 16.50 -24.78
CA ARG A 513 -0.15 15.96 -26.12
C ARG A 513 1.06 15.18 -26.62
N GLY A 514 0.79 14.00 -27.17
CA GLY A 514 1.85 13.12 -27.71
C GLY A 514 2.60 12.28 -26.67
N ALA A 515 2.14 12.15 -25.42
CA ALA A 515 2.84 11.39 -24.36
C ALA A 515 3.33 9.97 -24.80
N PHE A 516 2.55 9.24 -25.59
CA PHE A 516 2.95 7.93 -26.15
C PHE A 516 4.26 7.96 -26.95
N TRP A 517 4.62 9.08 -27.60
CA TRP A 517 5.75 9.19 -28.52
C TRP A 517 7.12 9.23 -27.81
N ASN A 518 7.12 9.48 -26.51
CA ASN A 518 8.33 9.42 -25.67
C ASN A 518 8.55 8.01 -25.08
N SER A 519 7.47 7.29 -24.76
CA SER A 519 7.53 5.96 -24.11
C SER A 519 8.13 4.87 -25.02
N VAL A 520 7.94 4.97 -26.34
CA VAL A 520 8.35 3.94 -27.31
C VAL A 520 9.82 4.09 -27.78
N ARG A 521 10.57 5.09 -27.27
CA ARG A 521 12.00 5.23 -27.61
C ARG A 521 12.88 4.33 -26.75
N SER A 522 13.08 3.11 -27.22
CA SER A 522 14.27 2.31 -26.89
C SER A 522 15.54 3.17 -27.02
N VAL A 523 16.42 3.11 -26.03
CA VAL A 523 17.73 3.81 -26.03
C VAL A 523 18.71 3.04 -26.92
N SER A 524 18.43 3.02 -28.22
CA SER A 524 19.17 2.24 -29.21
C SER A 524 19.53 3.06 -30.45
N ARG A 525 20.22 4.18 -30.24
CA ARG A 525 21.14 4.79 -31.23
C ARG A 525 22.01 5.89 -30.61
N CYS A 526 23.20 5.50 -30.18
CA CYS A 526 24.36 6.38 -30.34
C CYS A 526 24.51 6.63 -31.85
N ARG A 527 24.40 7.88 -32.30
CA ARG A 527 24.83 8.26 -33.66
C ARG A 527 25.84 9.39 -33.55
N SER A 528 27.11 9.00 -33.62
CA SER A 528 28.27 9.88 -33.51
C SER A 528 28.24 11.01 -34.54
N ARG A 529 28.90 12.12 -34.21
CA ARG A 529 29.11 13.24 -35.14
C ARG A 529 30.14 12.84 -36.20
N SER A 530 29.75 12.79 -37.48
CA SER A 530 30.69 12.84 -38.61
C SER A 530 30.01 13.29 -39.90
N LEU A 531 30.43 14.46 -40.39
CA LEU A 531 30.61 14.92 -41.78
C LEU A 531 29.64 14.50 -42.90
N SER A 532 29.32 15.50 -43.75
CA SER A 532 28.56 15.36 -44.99
C SER A 532 29.32 14.58 -46.09
N PRO A 533 28.58 14.00 -47.05
CA PRO A 533 29.01 14.13 -48.44
C PRO A 533 27.87 14.51 -49.42
N ILE A 534 28.15 15.58 -50.18
CA ILE A 534 27.95 15.80 -51.63
C ILE A 534 26.93 14.89 -52.37
N CYS A 535 25.99 15.52 -53.07
CA CYS A 535 25.07 14.87 -54.03
C CYS A 535 25.77 14.41 -55.32
N PRO A 536 25.28 13.33 -55.97
CA PRO A 536 25.23 13.22 -57.42
C PRO A 536 23.80 13.41 -57.97
N ARG A 537 23.70 13.75 -59.25
CA ARG A 537 22.45 14.09 -59.96
C ARG A 537 22.29 13.18 -61.19
N SER A 538 21.19 12.45 -61.29
CA SER A 538 20.78 11.72 -62.50
C SER A 538 19.25 11.68 -62.64
N HIS A 539 18.76 11.59 -63.88
CA HIS A 539 17.34 11.70 -64.26
C HIS A 539 16.70 10.33 -64.56
N VAL A 540 15.45 10.36 -65.04
CA VAL A 540 14.56 9.23 -65.46
C VAL A 540 13.81 8.58 -64.29
N GLY A 541 12.47 8.53 -64.24
CA GLY A 541 11.45 9.23 -65.03
C GLY A 541 10.51 8.31 -65.85
N LEU A 542 9.26 8.19 -65.40
CA LEU A 542 8.10 7.70 -66.17
C LEU A 542 6.81 8.14 -65.47
N SER A 543 5.70 8.24 -66.20
CA SER A 543 4.46 8.90 -65.77
C SER A 543 3.20 8.07 -66.03
N THR A 544 2.20 8.17 -65.16
CA THR A 544 0.74 7.99 -65.37
C THR A 544 0.04 8.10 -63.99
N ILE A 545 -1.21 8.56 -63.83
CA ILE A 545 -2.20 9.04 -64.81
C ILE A 545 -2.98 10.24 -64.20
N SER A 546 -3.47 11.15 -65.03
CA SER A 546 -4.21 12.35 -64.58
C SER A 546 -5.72 12.10 -64.49
N ARG A 547 -6.41 12.81 -63.57
CA ARG A 547 -7.80 13.24 -63.78
C ARG A 547 -8.14 14.49 -62.98
N SER A 548 -8.54 15.55 -63.68
CA SER A 548 -9.00 16.82 -63.14
C SER A 548 -10.53 16.95 -63.26
N ARG A 549 -11.13 17.83 -62.47
CA ARG A 549 -12.33 18.62 -62.86
C ARG A 549 -12.62 19.73 -61.86
N SER A 550 -12.77 20.94 -62.40
CA SER A 550 -13.40 22.09 -61.75
C SER A 550 -14.21 22.82 -62.82
N PRO A 551 -15.40 23.34 -62.47
CA PRO A 551 -15.91 24.50 -63.17
C PRO A 551 -16.49 25.55 -62.20
N SER A 552 -15.98 26.78 -62.27
CA SER A 552 -16.63 27.97 -61.71
C SER A 552 -17.55 28.59 -62.75
N PRO A 553 -18.61 29.30 -62.34
CA PRO A 553 -19.21 30.31 -63.21
C PRO A 553 -19.49 31.68 -62.55
N ILE A 554 -19.43 32.71 -63.40
CA ILE A 554 -20.11 34.03 -63.31
C ILE A 554 -19.47 35.13 -62.44
N ARG A 555 -19.50 36.35 -63.01
CA ARG A 555 -19.04 37.63 -62.43
C ARG A 555 -20.21 38.37 -61.78
N CYS A 556 -19.92 39.20 -60.78
CA CYS A 556 -20.66 40.46 -60.53
C CYS A 556 -19.65 41.60 -60.35
N VAL A 557 -19.77 42.65 -61.17
CA VAL A 557 -19.06 43.94 -61.05
C VAL A 557 -20.03 45.03 -61.51
N LEU A 558 -20.37 45.96 -60.62
CA LEU A 558 -21.02 47.26 -60.89
C LEU A 558 -20.55 48.26 -59.80
N PRO A 559 -20.76 49.58 -59.94
CA PRO A 559 -19.63 50.50 -59.90
C PRO A 559 -19.55 51.37 -58.64
N ARG A 560 -18.50 52.22 -58.61
CA ARG A 560 -18.34 53.32 -57.65
C ARG A 560 -19.54 54.28 -57.68
N PHE A 561 -19.99 54.68 -56.50
CA PHE A 561 -19.90 56.08 -56.07
C PHE A 561 -19.16 56.11 -54.72
#